data_AF-B9MP29-F1
#
_entry.id   AF-B9MP29-F1
#
_cell.length_a   1.000
_cell.length_b   1.000
_cell.length_c   1.000
_cell.angle_alpha   90.00
_cell.angle_beta   90.00
_cell.angle_gamma   90.00
#
_symmetry.space_group_name_H-M   'P 1'
#
loop_
_entity.id
_entity.type
_entity.pdbx_description
1 polymer ?
#
loop_
_entity_poly.entity_id
_entity_poly.type
_entity_poly.pdbx_seq_one_letter_code
_entity_poly.pdbx_strand_id
1 'polypeptide(L)'
;MLELSKRDEAFFEMVVKFKMVSYDMAREIYRNKKAIYNRIGKMIDEGILKKVGWNNITLTESGARLIEEEYGLKFEPLSNPSMPEMVGRWKNVVRVGFRRYIMPHFTTCWDLKSESRKQREQRGKKEISDKNKVLGVAKGYAIFKVSQKASMKVLSEMIDDIDELVEHDIHRFVILCEGEKLKDFLQVVTKYSTRLRVQALHTLPLSESGLQIMDVIIGIPEWKHRIATAVYSNAFPSRNRLFDFEAGGKLVYIGIDGEMIGKNAVENVLKSSPYRAEILCLKGQEWRFEGIQANLRTITLQEFLNIVGYESTPSSQPSSQTKLGEMQV
;
A
#
# COMPACT_ATOMS: atom_id res chain seq x y z
N MET A 1 -13.46 10.27 36.11
CA MET A 1 -13.39 9.06 35.26
C MET A 1 -13.88 9.46 33.89
N LEU A 2 -13.05 9.31 32.85
CA LEU A 2 -13.45 9.62 31.47
C LEU A 2 -14.53 8.64 31.02
N GLU A 3 -15.76 9.10 30.77
CA GLU A 3 -16.74 8.26 30.09
C GLU A 3 -16.28 8.03 28.65
N LEU A 4 -16.10 6.76 28.28
CA LEU A 4 -15.68 6.36 26.95
C LEU A 4 -16.87 6.11 26.02
N SER A 5 -16.76 6.56 24.79
CA SER A 5 -17.77 6.43 23.74
C SER A 5 -17.34 5.43 22.67
N LYS A 6 -18.29 4.97 21.84
CA LYS A 6 -17.99 4.15 20.65
C LYS A 6 -16.98 4.79 19.67
N ARG A 7 -16.90 6.12 19.65
CA ARG A 7 -15.89 6.82 18.83
C ARG A 7 -14.50 6.73 19.45
N ASP A 8 -14.41 6.67 20.77
CA ASP A 8 -13.14 6.48 21.46
C ASP A 8 -12.63 5.06 21.26
N GLU A 9 -13.51 4.06 21.33
CA GLU A 9 -13.18 2.67 20.98
C GLU A 9 -12.58 2.57 19.57
N ALA A 10 -13.28 3.08 18.55
CA ALA A 10 -12.78 3.09 17.17
C ALA A 10 -11.43 3.85 17.03
N PHE A 11 -11.25 4.92 17.81
CA PHE A 11 -9.98 5.64 17.87
C PHE A 11 -8.87 4.78 18.49
N PHE A 12 -9.14 4.07 19.59
CA PHE A 12 -8.18 3.19 20.23
C PHE A 12 -7.85 1.98 19.37
N GLU A 13 -8.80 1.37 18.66
CA GLU A 13 -8.52 0.34 17.66
C GLU A 13 -7.54 0.84 16.59
N MET A 14 -7.74 2.08 16.12
CA MET A 14 -6.83 2.71 15.16
C MET A 14 -5.44 2.98 15.78
N VAL A 15 -5.37 3.41 17.04
CA VAL A 15 -4.09 3.57 17.76
C VAL A 15 -3.42 2.23 18.00
N VAL A 16 -4.15 1.17 18.28
CA VAL A 16 -3.59 -0.18 18.47
C VAL A 16 -3.07 -0.75 17.16
N LYS A 17 -3.78 -0.49 16.07
CA LYS A 17 -3.37 -0.93 14.73
C LYS A 17 -2.14 -0.17 14.26
N PHE A 18 -2.19 1.16 14.30
CA PHE A 18 -1.13 1.98 13.78
C PHE A 18 -0.09 2.37 14.82
N LYS A 19 -0.21 2.07 16.11
CA LYS A 19 0.71 2.46 17.20
C LYS A 19 0.90 3.96 17.46
N MET A 20 0.95 4.78 16.40
CA MET A 20 1.12 6.21 16.39
C MET A 20 0.22 6.78 15.28
N VAL A 21 -0.74 7.61 15.66
CA VAL A 21 -1.75 8.17 14.76
C VAL A 21 -1.64 9.68 14.69
N SER A 22 -1.99 10.27 13.55
CA SER A 22 -2.03 11.73 13.42
C SER A 22 -3.36 12.30 13.91
N TYR A 23 -3.40 13.60 14.20
CA TYR A 23 -4.66 14.32 14.43
C TYR A 23 -5.61 14.24 13.23
N ASP A 24 -5.09 14.16 12.00
CA ASP A 24 -5.91 14.01 10.79
C ASP A 24 -6.61 12.64 10.75
N MET A 25 -5.92 11.57 11.14
CA MET A 25 -6.54 10.24 11.25
C MET A 25 -7.64 10.24 12.31
N ALA A 26 -7.37 10.85 13.48
CA ALA A 26 -8.39 11.00 14.52
C ALA A 26 -9.62 11.78 14.00
N ARG A 27 -9.43 12.71 13.06
CA ARG A 27 -10.52 13.46 12.44
C ARG A 27 -11.50 12.64 11.64
N GLU A 28 -11.06 11.58 11.00
CA GLU A 28 -11.97 10.70 10.27
C GLU A 28 -12.98 10.01 11.20
N ILE A 29 -12.58 9.77 12.45
CA ILE A 29 -13.42 9.11 13.47
C ILE A 29 -14.36 10.12 14.13
N TYR A 30 -13.83 11.25 14.60
CA TYR A 30 -14.61 12.21 15.39
C TYR A 30 -15.39 13.23 14.56
N ARG A 31 -15.10 13.37 13.25
CA ARG A 31 -15.79 14.22 12.25
C ARG A 31 -15.85 15.74 12.52
N ASN A 32 -15.56 16.21 13.73
CA ASN A 32 -15.61 17.63 14.12
C ASN A 32 -14.31 18.10 14.76
N LYS A 33 -13.55 18.97 14.08
CA LYS A 33 -12.22 19.47 14.48
C LYS A 33 -12.13 19.94 15.93
N LYS A 34 -13.09 20.76 16.40
CA LYS A 34 -13.05 21.32 17.77
C LYS A 34 -13.31 20.25 18.82
N ALA A 35 -14.23 19.32 18.54
CA ALA A 35 -14.51 18.20 19.42
C ALA A 35 -13.29 17.28 19.60
N ILE A 36 -12.49 17.10 18.54
CA ILE A 36 -11.26 16.28 18.59
C ILE A 36 -10.23 16.87 19.53
N TYR A 37 -9.87 18.14 19.32
CA TYR A 37 -8.81 18.76 20.12
C TYR A 37 -9.18 18.77 21.60
N ASN A 38 -10.45 19.02 21.92
CA ASN A 38 -10.93 18.96 23.30
C ASN A 38 -10.91 17.54 23.85
N ARG A 39 -11.37 16.55 23.06
CA ARG A 39 -11.44 15.15 23.50
C ARG A 39 -10.04 14.55 23.69
N ILE A 40 -9.16 14.73 22.71
CA ILE A 40 -7.76 14.29 22.76
C ILE A 40 -7.00 15.06 23.84
N GLY A 41 -7.23 16.37 23.97
CA GLY A 41 -6.65 17.18 25.04
C GLY A 41 -7.00 16.63 26.42
N LYS A 42 -8.29 16.36 26.66
CA LYS A 42 -8.75 15.73 27.92
C LYS A 42 -8.10 14.36 28.15
N MET A 43 -7.98 13.51 27.12
CA MET A 43 -7.28 12.22 27.24
C MET A 43 -5.78 12.37 27.52
N ILE A 44 -5.14 13.44 27.06
CA ILE A 44 -3.75 13.76 27.39
C ILE A 44 -3.65 14.24 28.85
N ASP A 45 -4.55 15.12 29.28
CA ASP A 45 -4.58 15.66 30.64
C ASP A 45 -4.85 14.56 31.69
N GLU A 46 -5.69 13.58 31.34
CA GLU A 46 -5.94 12.37 32.15
C GLU A 46 -4.82 11.31 32.03
N GLY A 47 -3.76 11.59 31.27
CA GLY A 47 -2.59 10.72 31.16
C GLY A 47 -2.84 9.43 30.38
N ILE A 48 -3.90 9.34 29.57
CA ILE A 48 -4.22 8.19 28.70
C ILE A 48 -3.40 8.26 27.40
N LEU A 49 -3.27 9.46 26.84
CA LEU A 49 -2.55 9.70 25.59
C LEU A 49 -1.31 10.57 25.83
N LYS A 50 -0.36 10.47 24.91
CA LYS A 50 0.78 11.39 24.83
C LYS A 50 1.04 11.83 23.40
N LYS A 51 1.58 13.04 23.26
CA LYS A 51 2.03 13.58 21.96
C LYS A 51 3.37 12.96 21.57
N VAL A 52 3.55 12.72 20.28
CA VAL A 52 4.81 12.32 19.67
C VAL A 52 5.13 13.30 18.54
N GLY A 53 6.11 14.16 18.77
CA GLY A 53 6.35 15.31 17.90
C GLY A 53 5.15 16.25 17.86
N TRP A 54 4.98 16.99 16.75
CA TRP A 54 3.97 18.05 16.69
C TRP A 54 2.55 17.55 16.35
N ASN A 55 2.44 16.47 15.57
CA ASN A 55 1.18 16.06 14.94
C ASN A 55 0.72 14.63 15.24
N ASN A 56 1.49 13.84 15.99
CA ASN A 56 1.13 12.46 16.27
C ASN A 56 0.82 12.23 17.75
N ILE A 57 0.06 11.18 17.99
CA ILE A 57 -0.44 10.79 19.30
C ILE A 57 -0.28 9.27 19.44
N THR A 58 0.02 8.83 20.65
CA THR A 58 0.09 7.41 21.02
C THR A 58 -0.41 7.22 22.46
N LEU A 59 -0.56 5.97 22.89
CA LEU A 59 -0.96 5.64 24.25
C LEU A 59 0.21 5.80 25.23
N THR A 60 -0.13 6.18 26.46
CA THR A 60 0.75 5.99 27.63
C THR A 60 0.61 4.56 28.15
N GLU A 61 1.42 4.18 29.14
CA GLU A 61 1.26 2.91 29.84
C GLU A 61 -0.09 2.83 30.58
N SER A 62 -0.53 3.93 31.20
CA SER A 62 -1.84 4.01 31.84
C SER A 62 -2.97 3.90 30.83
N GLY A 63 -2.84 4.54 29.66
CA GLY A 63 -3.80 4.40 28.58
C GLY A 63 -3.86 2.99 28.01
N ALA A 64 -2.71 2.32 27.87
CA ALA A 64 -2.64 0.93 27.42
C ALA A 64 -3.37 -0.01 28.37
N ARG A 65 -3.16 0.13 29.69
CA ARG A 65 -3.88 -0.65 30.71
C ARG A 65 -5.39 -0.40 30.66
N LEU A 66 -5.80 0.86 30.58
CA LEU A 66 -7.21 1.24 30.47
C LEU A 66 -7.90 0.55 29.28
N ILE A 67 -7.29 0.58 28.09
CA ILE A 67 -7.93 -0.01 26.90
C ILE A 67 -7.89 -1.55 26.90
N GLU A 68 -6.94 -2.16 27.58
CA GLU A 68 -6.92 -3.60 27.78
C GLU A 68 -8.04 -4.03 28.74
N GLU A 69 -8.27 -3.27 29.81
CA GLU A 69 -9.35 -3.51 30.77
C GLU A 69 -10.74 -3.27 30.17
N GLU A 70 -10.93 -2.14 29.47
CA GLU A 70 -12.25 -1.73 28.94
C GLU A 70 -12.63 -2.44 27.64
N TYR A 71 -11.66 -2.76 26.78
CA TYR A 71 -11.92 -3.26 25.43
C TYR A 71 -11.20 -4.58 25.09
N GLY A 72 -10.34 -5.10 25.97
CA GLY A 72 -9.50 -6.27 25.67
C GLY A 72 -8.43 -5.99 24.60
N LEU A 73 -8.13 -4.71 24.33
CA LEU A 73 -7.21 -4.31 23.27
C LEU A 73 -5.77 -4.22 23.80
N LYS A 74 -4.91 -5.15 23.36
CA LYS A 74 -3.49 -5.15 23.73
C LYS A 74 -2.69 -4.15 22.92
N PHE A 75 -1.90 -3.32 23.60
CA PHE A 75 -1.06 -2.30 22.98
C PHE A 75 0.43 -2.54 23.22
N GLU A 76 1.19 -2.70 22.14
CA GLU A 76 2.65 -2.74 22.15
C GLU A 76 3.20 -1.42 21.58
N PRO A 77 3.88 -0.57 22.37
CA PRO A 77 4.40 0.70 21.88
C PRO A 77 5.58 0.51 20.91
N LEU A 78 5.74 1.45 19.99
CA LEU A 78 6.96 1.53 19.18
C LEU A 78 8.17 1.84 20.05
N SER A 79 9.30 1.21 19.78
CA SER A 79 10.59 1.59 20.37
C SER A 79 10.99 2.98 19.86
N ASN A 80 11.18 3.95 20.76
CA ASN A 80 11.59 5.32 20.46
C ASN A 80 10.71 6.03 19.39
N PRO A 81 9.42 6.26 19.67
CA PRO A 81 8.46 6.76 18.68
C PRO A 81 8.77 8.19 18.20
N SER A 82 9.60 8.95 18.93
CA SER A 82 10.04 10.30 18.57
C SER A 82 11.25 10.34 17.63
N MET A 83 11.92 9.20 17.38
CA MET A 83 13.10 9.17 16.52
C MET A 83 12.73 9.53 15.08
N PRO A 84 13.46 10.44 14.39
CA PRO A 84 13.09 10.89 13.04
C PRO A 84 12.94 9.76 12.02
N GLU A 85 13.79 8.73 12.11
CA GLU A 85 13.69 7.54 11.25
C GLU A 85 12.39 6.77 11.51
N MET A 86 12.03 6.55 12.78
CA MET A 86 10.79 5.88 13.16
C MET A 86 9.59 6.68 12.66
N VAL A 87 9.54 7.99 12.93
CA VAL A 87 8.48 8.88 12.44
C VAL A 87 8.37 8.85 10.92
N GLY A 88 9.51 8.88 10.22
CA GLY A 88 9.58 8.82 8.75
C GLY A 88 9.06 7.50 8.19
N ARG A 89 9.50 6.36 8.74
CA ARG A 89 8.99 5.03 8.37
C ARG A 89 7.50 4.94 8.60
N TRP A 90 7.05 5.38 9.77
CA TRP A 90 5.68 5.25 10.20
C TRP A 90 4.71 6.13 9.42
N LYS A 91 5.15 7.32 9.00
CA LYS A 91 4.41 8.15 8.04
C LYS A 91 4.10 7.39 6.75
N ASN A 92 5.03 6.55 6.26
CA ASN A 92 4.80 5.75 5.06
C ASN A 92 3.84 4.57 5.34
N VAL A 93 3.98 3.92 6.51
CA VAL A 93 3.05 2.87 6.97
C VAL A 93 1.62 3.40 6.99
N VAL A 94 1.41 4.57 7.60
CA VAL A 94 0.09 5.23 7.67
C VAL A 94 -0.39 5.62 6.27
N ARG A 95 0.45 6.25 5.44
CA ARG A 95 0.07 6.70 4.09
C ARG A 95 -0.49 5.57 3.22
N VAL A 96 0.04 4.35 3.38
CA VAL A 96 -0.40 3.16 2.64
C VAL A 96 -1.54 2.46 3.36
N GLY A 97 -1.37 2.20 4.66
CA GLY A 97 -2.26 1.34 5.43
C GLY A 97 -3.58 2.00 5.80
N PHE A 98 -3.65 3.32 5.93
CA PHE A 98 -4.86 4.05 6.34
C PHE A 98 -5.83 4.32 5.17
N ARG A 99 -5.57 3.75 3.99
CA ARG A 99 -6.45 3.91 2.84
C ARG A 99 -7.68 3.02 2.96
N ARG A 100 -8.85 3.50 2.56
CA ARG A 100 -10.15 2.83 2.71
C ARG A 100 -10.16 1.36 2.24
N TYR A 101 -9.53 1.08 1.11
CA TYR A 101 -9.49 -0.26 0.50
C TYR A 101 -8.42 -1.18 1.10
N ILE A 102 -7.51 -0.63 1.90
CA ILE A 102 -6.35 -1.32 2.46
C ILE A 102 -6.55 -1.57 3.96
N MET A 103 -6.97 -0.55 4.69
CA MET A 103 -7.08 -0.53 6.15
C MET A 103 -7.80 -1.74 6.74
N PRO A 104 -8.93 -2.24 6.20
CA PRO A 104 -9.63 -3.39 6.80
C PRO A 104 -8.78 -4.67 6.87
N HIS A 105 -7.80 -4.81 5.98
CA HIS A 105 -6.99 -6.03 5.84
C HIS A 105 -5.49 -5.79 6.08
N PHE A 106 -5.11 -4.56 6.45
CA PHE A 106 -3.73 -4.19 6.61
C PHE A 106 -3.15 -4.70 7.93
N THR A 107 -2.05 -5.44 7.85
CA THR A 107 -1.18 -5.78 8.97
C THR A 107 0.07 -4.94 8.85
N THR A 108 0.40 -4.16 9.89
CA THR A 108 1.58 -3.29 9.84
C THR A 108 2.87 -4.10 9.83
N CYS A 109 3.98 -3.50 9.40
CA CYS A 109 5.28 -4.19 9.47
C CYS A 109 5.69 -4.54 10.91
N TRP A 110 5.19 -3.81 11.93
CA TRP A 110 5.44 -4.14 13.33
C TRP A 110 4.73 -5.42 13.74
N ASP A 111 3.41 -5.49 13.49
CA ASP A 111 2.62 -6.66 13.87
C ASP A 111 3.07 -7.90 13.09
N LEU A 112 3.44 -7.72 11.81
CA LEU A 112 4.02 -8.79 10.98
C LEU A 112 5.30 -9.38 11.61
N LYS A 113 6.22 -8.52 12.08
CA LYS A 113 7.47 -8.97 12.70
C LYS A 113 7.24 -9.57 14.08
N SER A 114 6.34 -8.98 14.87
CA SER A 114 5.94 -9.52 16.18
C SER A 114 5.37 -10.93 16.06
N GLU A 115 4.52 -11.17 15.06
CA GLU A 115 4.00 -12.51 14.77
C GLU A 115 5.09 -13.48 14.30
N SER A 116 6.03 -13.03 13.47
CA SER A 116 7.16 -13.86 13.03
C SER A 116 8.08 -14.29 14.18
N ARG A 117 8.27 -13.43 15.19
CA ARG A 117 8.98 -13.75 16.44
C ARG A 117 8.28 -14.85 17.23
N LYS A 118 6.96 -14.73 17.42
CA LYS A 118 6.17 -15.75 18.12
C LYS A 118 6.24 -17.10 17.40
N GLN A 119 6.20 -17.09 16.07
CA GLN A 119 6.35 -18.31 15.27
C GLN A 119 7.74 -18.93 15.37
N ARG A 120 8.80 -18.12 15.51
CA ARG A 120 10.15 -18.61 15.80
C ARG A 120 10.21 -19.32 17.14
N GLU A 121 9.68 -18.69 18.19
CA GLU A 121 9.67 -19.25 19.55
C GLU A 121 8.86 -20.54 19.65
N GLN A 122 7.72 -20.63 18.94
CA GLN A 122 6.81 -21.77 19.03
C GLN A 122 7.12 -22.89 18.03
N ARG A 123 7.62 -22.56 16.83
CA ARG A 123 7.71 -23.50 15.70
C ARG A 123 9.11 -23.58 15.07
N GLY A 124 10.10 -22.89 15.64
CA GLY A 124 11.46 -22.86 15.11
C GLY A 124 11.59 -22.22 13.72
N LYS A 125 10.57 -21.50 13.25
CA LYS A 125 10.64 -20.76 11.99
C LYS A 125 11.66 -19.63 12.08
N LYS A 126 12.27 -19.26 10.95
CA LYS A 126 13.09 -18.05 10.86
C LYS A 126 12.22 -16.82 11.16
N GLU A 127 12.79 -15.81 11.80
CA GLU A 127 12.11 -14.53 12.07
C GLU A 127 12.35 -13.58 10.89
N ILE A 128 11.38 -12.72 10.58
CA ILE A 128 11.56 -11.68 9.57
C ILE A 128 12.55 -10.65 10.10
N SER A 129 13.61 -10.39 9.33
CA SER A 129 14.66 -9.45 9.66
C SER A 129 14.13 -8.07 10.03
N ASP A 130 14.68 -7.47 11.09
CA ASP A 130 14.42 -6.07 11.44
C ASP A 130 14.81 -5.10 10.32
N LYS A 131 15.79 -5.49 9.48
CA LYS A 131 16.23 -4.70 8.33
C LYS A 131 15.23 -4.69 7.18
N ASN A 132 14.34 -5.68 7.10
CA ASN A 132 13.35 -5.79 6.04
C ASN A 132 12.50 -4.51 5.96
N LYS A 133 12.43 -3.95 4.74
CA LYS A 133 11.86 -2.62 4.45
C LYS A 133 10.35 -2.62 4.18
N VAL A 134 9.68 -3.76 4.32
CA VAL A 134 8.22 -3.84 4.17
C VAL A 134 7.50 -2.83 5.08
N LEU A 135 6.44 -2.22 4.55
CA LEU A 135 5.58 -1.29 5.29
C LEU A 135 4.41 -2.01 5.97
N GLY A 136 3.93 -3.07 5.33
CA GLY A 136 2.89 -3.95 5.85
C GLY A 136 2.38 -4.87 4.76
N VAL A 137 1.37 -5.66 5.11
CA VAL A 137 0.73 -6.65 4.23
C VAL A 137 -0.77 -6.41 4.21
N ALA A 138 -1.40 -6.44 3.04
CA ALA A 138 -2.86 -6.41 2.91
C ALA A 138 -3.34 -7.45 1.90
N LYS A 139 -4.28 -8.31 2.30
CA LYS A 139 -4.82 -9.41 1.47
C LYS A 139 -3.72 -10.23 0.75
N GLY A 140 -2.64 -10.53 1.46
CA GLY A 140 -1.50 -11.28 0.93
C GLY A 140 -0.52 -10.48 0.06
N TYR A 141 -0.74 -9.18 -0.15
CA TYR A 141 0.20 -8.28 -0.81
C TYR A 141 1.11 -7.59 0.20
N ALA A 142 2.41 -7.89 0.18
CA ALA A 142 3.41 -7.08 0.86
C ALA A 142 3.66 -5.78 0.11
N ILE A 143 3.70 -4.67 0.84
CA ILE A 143 3.83 -3.34 0.26
C ILE A 143 5.15 -2.71 0.68
N PHE A 144 5.92 -2.28 -0.31
CA PHE A 144 7.20 -1.61 -0.14
C PHE A 144 7.17 -0.20 -0.71
N LYS A 145 8.10 0.62 -0.23
CA LYS A 145 8.39 1.94 -0.78
C LYS A 145 9.85 2.02 -1.20
N VAL A 146 10.07 2.48 -2.44
CA VAL A 146 11.38 2.87 -2.95
C VAL A 146 11.48 4.39 -2.92
N SER A 147 12.48 4.90 -2.21
CA SER A 147 12.73 6.35 -2.18
C SER A 147 13.51 6.82 -3.40
N GLN A 148 13.28 8.08 -3.81
CA GLN A 148 14.02 8.75 -4.89
C GLN A 148 15.54 8.69 -4.69
N LYS A 149 16.00 8.65 -3.43
CA LYS A 149 17.43 8.60 -3.06
C LYS A 149 18.00 7.19 -2.99
N ALA A 150 17.22 6.14 -3.25
CA ALA A 150 17.69 4.77 -3.16
C ALA A 150 18.77 4.47 -4.22
N SER A 151 19.90 3.90 -3.78
CA SER A 151 20.96 3.44 -4.67
C SER A 151 20.61 2.08 -5.28
N MET A 152 21.28 1.70 -6.37
CA MET A 152 21.10 0.38 -7.00
C MET A 152 21.39 -0.79 -6.04
N LYS A 153 22.28 -0.58 -5.06
CA LYS A 153 22.52 -1.54 -3.98
C LYS A 153 21.26 -1.74 -3.14
N VAL A 154 20.65 -0.65 -2.68
CA VAL A 154 19.39 -0.71 -1.90
C VAL A 154 18.27 -1.37 -2.71
N LEU A 155 18.16 -1.04 -4.00
CA LEU A 155 17.15 -1.69 -4.87
C LEU A 155 17.39 -3.20 -5.02
N SER A 156 18.65 -3.64 -5.04
CA SER A 156 19.00 -5.06 -5.08
C SER A 156 18.75 -5.76 -3.75
N GLU A 157 19.07 -5.12 -2.62
CA GLU A 157 18.75 -5.63 -1.27
C GLU A 157 17.23 -5.82 -1.08
N MET A 158 16.40 -5.01 -1.74
CA MET A 158 14.95 -5.21 -1.73
C MET A 158 14.50 -6.51 -2.42
N ILE A 159 15.31 -7.09 -3.33
CA ILE A 159 15.04 -8.43 -3.87
C ILE A 159 15.24 -9.48 -2.79
N ASP A 160 16.26 -9.33 -1.94
CA ASP A 160 16.49 -10.24 -0.82
C ASP A 160 15.39 -10.08 0.26
N ASP A 161 14.90 -8.86 0.51
CA ASP A 161 13.73 -8.61 1.37
C ASP A 161 12.45 -9.29 0.83
N ILE A 162 12.27 -9.32 -0.49
CA ILE A 162 11.15 -10.01 -1.15
C ILE A 162 11.30 -11.53 -0.99
N ASP A 163 12.49 -12.08 -1.27
CA ASP A 163 12.78 -13.51 -1.12
C ASP A 163 12.56 -13.96 0.33
N GLU A 164 12.96 -13.15 1.32
CA GLU A 164 12.69 -13.41 2.74
C GLU A 164 11.17 -13.52 3.01
N LEU A 165 10.35 -12.59 2.51
CA LEU A 165 8.90 -12.63 2.73
C LEU A 165 8.23 -13.84 2.06
N VAL A 166 8.79 -14.36 0.97
CA VAL A 166 8.33 -15.62 0.35
C VAL A 166 8.56 -16.82 1.28
N GLU A 167 9.65 -16.86 2.05
CA GLU A 167 9.88 -17.88 3.11
C GLU A 167 8.80 -17.83 4.21
N HIS A 168 8.12 -16.69 4.32
CA HIS A 168 7.01 -16.43 5.23
C HIS A 168 5.62 -16.51 4.57
N ASP A 169 5.52 -17.19 3.42
CA ASP A 169 4.28 -17.44 2.68
C ASP A 169 3.60 -16.17 2.13
N ILE A 170 4.36 -15.10 1.92
CA ILE A 170 3.89 -13.88 1.26
C ILE A 170 4.45 -13.84 -0.15
N HIS A 171 3.59 -14.08 -1.14
CA HIS A 171 4.01 -14.30 -2.54
C HIS A 171 3.62 -13.17 -3.50
N ARG A 172 2.92 -12.14 -3.02
CA ARG A 172 2.43 -11.03 -3.86
C ARG A 172 2.95 -9.71 -3.34
N PHE A 173 3.36 -8.83 -4.23
CA PHE A 173 4.14 -7.66 -3.88
C PHE A 173 3.68 -6.42 -4.63
N VAL A 174 3.61 -5.28 -3.94
CA VAL A 174 3.45 -3.95 -4.53
C VAL A 174 4.64 -3.08 -4.13
N ILE A 175 5.37 -2.59 -5.12
CA ILE A 175 6.52 -1.72 -4.95
C ILE A 175 6.13 -0.32 -5.40
N LEU A 176 6.07 0.62 -4.46
CA LEU A 176 5.73 2.02 -4.71
C LEU A 176 7.01 2.85 -4.87
N CYS A 177 7.30 3.32 -6.08
CA CYS A 177 8.54 4.03 -6.41
C CYS A 177 8.36 5.54 -6.51
N GLU A 178 9.15 6.31 -5.78
CA GLU A 178 9.23 7.77 -5.96
C GLU A 178 9.93 8.13 -7.28
N GLY A 179 9.33 9.05 -8.04
CA GLY A 179 9.87 9.65 -9.27
C GLY A 179 10.45 8.65 -10.26
N GLU A 180 11.68 8.89 -10.71
CA GLU A 180 12.33 8.10 -11.75
C GLU A 180 12.75 6.68 -11.30
N LYS A 181 12.72 6.40 -9.98
CA LYS A 181 13.12 5.09 -9.44
C LYS A 181 12.24 3.95 -9.89
N LEU A 182 11.07 4.24 -10.46
CA LEU A 182 10.27 3.24 -11.14
C LEU A 182 11.08 2.55 -12.24
N LYS A 183 11.77 3.30 -13.11
CA LYS A 183 12.58 2.73 -14.21
C LYS A 183 13.79 1.95 -13.68
N ASP A 184 14.49 2.50 -12.70
CA ASP A 184 15.64 1.83 -12.07
C ASP A 184 15.23 0.49 -11.45
N PHE A 185 14.12 0.46 -10.71
CA PHE A 185 13.65 -0.76 -10.07
C PHE A 185 13.19 -1.79 -11.10
N LEU A 186 12.55 -1.36 -12.20
CA LEU A 186 12.20 -2.25 -13.31
C LEU A 186 13.44 -2.95 -13.88
N GLN A 187 14.57 -2.25 -14.03
CA GLN A 187 15.82 -2.86 -14.49
C GLN A 187 16.36 -3.91 -13.51
N VAL A 188 16.28 -3.63 -12.20
CA VAL A 188 16.67 -4.60 -11.16
C VAL A 188 15.80 -5.84 -11.23
N VAL A 189 14.47 -5.69 -11.32
CA VAL A 189 13.55 -6.83 -11.44
C VAL A 189 13.87 -7.68 -12.67
N THR A 190 14.12 -7.07 -13.83
CA THR A 190 14.50 -7.80 -15.04
C THR A 190 15.81 -8.58 -14.83
N LYS A 191 16.81 -7.96 -14.21
CA LYS A 191 18.11 -8.60 -13.90
C LYS A 191 17.97 -9.83 -13.00
N TYR A 192 17.05 -9.80 -12.04
CA TYR A 192 16.84 -10.89 -11.07
C TYR A 192 15.61 -11.76 -11.37
N SER A 193 15.00 -11.61 -12.54
CA SER A 193 13.72 -12.25 -12.90
C SER A 193 13.71 -13.77 -12.75
N THR A 194 14.84 -14.45 -13.00
CA THR A 194 14.96 -15.91 -12.87
C THR A 194 15.07 -16.41 -11.42
N ARG A 195 15.40 -15.52 -10.47
CA ARG A 195 15.49 -15.83 -9.03
C ARG A 195 14.18 -15.62 -8.30
N LEU A 196 13.35 -14.68 -8.76
CA LEU A 196 12.15 -14.25 -8.06
C LEU A 196 11.08 -15.35 -8.02
N ARG A 197 10.81 -15.90 -6.84
CA ARG A 197 9.76 -16.92 -6.60
C ARG A 197 8.44 -16.29 -6.15
N VAL A 198 8.02 -15.25 -6.86
CA VAL A 198 6.83 -14.48 -6.52
C VAL A 198 5.66 -14.86 -7.43
N GLN A 199 4.44 -14.82 -6.91
CA GLN A 199 3.22 -14.99 -7.70
C GLN A 199 2.83 -13.73 -8.47
N ALA A 200 3.11 -12.55 -7.90
CA ALA A 200 2.85 -11.26 -8.54
C ALA A 200 3.79 -10.18 -7.99
N LEU A 201 4.34 -9.35 -8.88
CA LEU A 201 5.18 -8.21 -8.51
C LEU A 201 4.74 -6.96 -9.28
N HIS A 202 3.98 -6.11 -8.60
CA HIS A 202 3.47 -4.85 -9.14
C HIS A 202 4.44 -3.72 -8.84
N THR A 203 4.76 -2.92 -9.86
CA THR A 203 5.62 -1.73 -9.72
C THR A 203 4.86 -0.48 -10.10
N LEU A 204 4.58 0.37 -9.13
CA LEU A 204 3.70 1.54 -9.27
C LEU A 204 4.43 2.82 -8.83
N PRO A 205 4.10 3.99 -9.39
CA PRO A 205 4.62 5.25 -8.89
C PRO A 205 4.05 5.56 -7.49
N LEU A 206 4.85 6.18 -6.61
CA LEU A 206 4.37 6.71 -5.33
C LEU A 206 3.71 8.09 -5.53
N SER A 207 2.65 8.11 -6.31
CA SER A 207 1.74 9.24 -6.55
C SER A 207 0.32 8.85 -6.09
N GLU A 208 -0.61 9.81 -6.01
CA GLU A 208 -2.01 9.46 -5.73
C GLU A 208 -2.59 8.50 -6.77
N SER A 209 -2.24 8.66 -8.06
CA SER A 209 -2.65 7.72 -9.11
C SER A 209 -2.13 6.29 -8.87
N GLY A 210 -0.85 6.13 -8.49
CA GLY A 210 -0.31 4.81 -8.19
C GLY A 210 -0.91 4.20 -6.92
N LEU A 211 -1.21 5.03 -5.91
CA LEU A 211 -1.90 4.59 -4.70
C LEU A 211 -3.36 4.19 -4.98
N GLN A 212 -4.06 4.87 -5.89
CA GLN A 212 -5.40 4.48 -6.34
C GLN A 212 -5.37 3.15 -7.11
N ILE A 213 -4.37 2.93 -7.97
CA ILE A 213 -4.18 1.64 -8.65
C ILE A 213 -3.91 0.53 -7.63
N MET A 214 -3.04 0.77 -6.64
CA MET A 214 -2.80 -0.17 -5.53
C MET A 214 -4.09 -0.50 -4.77
N ASP A 215 -4.90 0.52 -4.44
CA ASP A 215 -6.19 0.32 -3.78
C ASP A 215 -7.11 -0.59 -4.61
N VAL A 216 -7.12 -0.46 -5.93
CA VAL A 216 -7.94 -1.32 -6.82
C VAL A 216 -7.39 -2.75 -6.85
N ILE A 217 -6.09 -2.93 -7.04
CA ILE A 217 -5.45 -4.27 -7.11
C ILE A 217 -5.71 -5.08 -5.84
N ILE A 218 -5.57 -4.44 -4.68
CA ILE A 218 -5.72 -5.10 -3.38
C ILE A 218 -7.21 -5.13 -2.97
N GLY A 219 -7.91 -4.02 -3.15
CA GLY A 219 -9.25 -3.80 -2.61
C GLY A 219 -10.38 -4.45 -3.40
N ILE A 220 -10.25 -4.59 -4.72
CA ILE A 220 -11.34 -4.92 -5.64
C ILE A 220 -10.98 -6.20 -6.43
N PRO A 221 -11.30 -7.41 -5.93
CA PRO A 221 -10.85 -8.69 -6.53
C PRO A 221 -11.15 -8.86 -8.03
N GLU A 222 -12.32 -8.42 -8.49
CA GLU A 222 -12.81 -8.61 -9.87
C GLU A 222 -12.49 -7.45 -10.82
N TRP A 223 -11.55 -6.58 -10.46
CA TRP A 223 -11.28 -5.35 -11.22
C TRP A 223 -10.90 -5.63 -12.69
N LYS A 224 -10.11 -6.68 -12.95
CA LYS A 224 -9.73 -7.10 -14.31
C LYS A 224 -10.94 -7.49 -15.14
N HIS A 225 -11.86 -8.26 -14.56
CA HIS A 225 -13.08 -8.69 -15.24
C HIS A 225 -14.04 -7.52 -15.52
N ARG A 226 -14.19 -6.57 -14.58
CA ARG A 226 -14.98 -5.35 -14.78
C ARG A 226 -14.46 -4.53 -15.96
N ILE A 227 -13.15 -4.34 -16.00
CA ILE A 227 -12.49 -3.60 -17.10
C ILE A 227 -12.63 -4.32 -18.43
N ALA A 228 -12.38 -5.63 -18.47
CA ALA A 228 -12.48 -6.40 -19.69
C ALA A 228 -13.90 -6.35 -20.27
N THR A 229 -14.92 -6.50 -19.43
CA THR A 229 -16.33 -6.43 -19.84
C THR A 229 -16.69 -5.05 -20.38
N ALA A 230 -16.27 -3.98 -19.71
CA ALA A 230 -16.57 -2.61 -20.14
C ALA A 230 -15.85 -2.21 -21.44
N VAL A 231 -14.60 -2.62 -21.61
CA VAL A 231 -13.75 -2.19 -22.74
C VAL A 231 -13.99 -3.03 -24.00
N TYR A 232 -14.34 -4.31 -23.84
CA TYR A 232 -14.42 -5.27 -24.96
C TYR A 232 -15.82 -5.83 -25.23
N SER A 233 -16.79 -5.60 -24.34
CA SER A 233 -18.19 -6.06 -24.40
C SER A 233 -18.41 -7.59 -24.40
N ASN A 234 -17.54 -8.36 -25.06
CA ASN A 234 -17.55 -9.84 -25.16
C ASN A 234 -16.16 -10.40 -24.80
N ALA A 235 -15.65 -10.08 -23.62
CA ALA A 235 -14.41 -10.66 -23.10
C ALA A 235 -14.72 -11.90 -22.24
N PHE A 236 -13.96 -12.96 -22.44
CA PHE A 236 -14.02 -14.19 -21.63
C PHE A 236 -12.63 -14.55 -21.12
N PRO A 237 -12.50 -15.25 -19.98
CA PRO A 237 -11.20 -15.68 -19.47
C PRO A 237 -10.42 -16.44 -20.54
N SER A 238 -9.16 -16.06 -20.72
CA SER A 238 -8.30 -16.65 -21.75
C SER A 238 -8.02 -18.13 -21.44
N ARG A 239 -8.02 -18.97 -22.47
CA ARG A 239 -7.51 -20.36 -22.37
C ARG A 239 -5.99 -20.40 -22.31
N ASN A 240 -5.34 -19.37 -22.85
CA ASN A 240 -3.91 -19.15 -22.68
C ASN A 240 -3.65 -18.51 -21.32
N ARG A 241 -3.02 -19.26 -20.41
CA ARG A 241 -2.76 -18.84 -19.01
C ARG A 241 -1.87 -17.59 -18.85
N LEU A 242 -1.22 -17.13 -19.93
CA LEU A 242 -0.37 -15.93 -19.90
C LEU A 242 -1.16 -14.64 -20.16
N PHE A 243 -2.32 -14.74 -20.81
CA PHE A 243 -3.20 -13.61 -21.09
C PHE A 243 -4.40 -13.66 -20.15
N ASP A 244 -4.96 -12.49 -19.82
CA ASP A 244 -6.07 -12.41 -18.88
C ASP A 244 -7.40 -12.81 -19.57
N PHE A 245 -7.61 -12.34 -20.80
CA PHE A 245 -8.87 -12.52 -21.52
C PHE A 245 -8.67 -12.82 -23.01
N GLU A 246 -9.73 -13.31 -23.63
CA GLU A 246 -9.90 -13.39 -25.07
C GLU A 246 -11.08 -12.49 -25.48
N ALA A 247 -10.88 -11.67 -26.51
CA ALA A 247 -11.92 -10.78 -27.02
C ALA A 247 -11.75 -10.56 -28.53
N GLY A 248 -12.81 -10.79 -29.32
CA GLY A 248 -12.79 -10.56 -30.77
C GLY A 248 -11.70 -11.36 -31.51
N GLY A 249 -11.39 -12.57 -31.04
CA GLY A 249 -10.32 -13.43 -31.57
C GLY A 249 -8.90 -12.93 -31.27
N LYS A 250 -8.75 -12.04 -30.26
CA LYS A 250 -7.45 -11.56 -29.77
C LYS A 250 -7.22 -12.06 -28.35
N LEU A 251 -5.96 -12.33 -28.01
CA LEU A 251 -5.50 -12.52 -26.63
C LEU A 251 -5.27 -11.14 -26.00
N VAL A 252 -5.83 -10.89 -24.81
CA VAL A 252 -5.80 -9.60 -24.12
C VAL A 252 -5.06 -9.72 -22.80
N TYR A 253 -4.05 -8.87 -22.63
CA TYR A 253 -3.33 -8.68 -21.36
C TYR A 253 -3.70 -7.32 -20.74
N ILE A 254 -4.12 -7.31 -19.48
CA ILE A 254 -4.50 -6.11 -18.74
C ILE A 254 -3.28 -5.63 -17.95
N GLY A 255 -2.50 -4.72 -18.54
CA GLY A 255 -1.24 -4.21 -18.01
C GLY A 255 -1.34 -2.96 -17.13
N ILE A 256 -2.54 -2.59 -16.67
CA ILE A 256 -2.79 -1.38 -15.86
C ILE A 256 -2.10 -1.45 -14.49
N ASP A 257 -2.01 -2.65 -13.93
CA ASP A 257 -1.53 -2.94 -12.57
C ASP A 257 0.00 -2.91 -12.42
N GLY A 258 0.72 -2.70 -13.53
CA GLY A 258 2.19 -2.68 -13.53
C GLY A 258 2.82 -3.98 -13.05
N GLU A 259 2.12 -5.11 -13.20
CA GLU A 259 2.62 -6.44 -12.87
C GLU A 259 3.74 -6.85 -13.84
N MET A 260 4.87 -7.29 -13.29
CA MET A 260 6.11 -7.49 -14.02
C MET A 260 6.34 -8.92 -14.48
N ILE A 261 5.89 -9.92 -13.74
CA ILE A 261 6.18 -11.32 -14.04
C ILE A 261 5.35 -11.78 -15.24
N GLY A 262 4.04 -11.51 -15.21
CA GLY A 262 3.08 -11.70 -16.30
C GLY A 262 3.45 -10.90 -17.53
N LYS A 263 3.85 -9.63 -17.39
CA LYS A 263 4.36 -8.84 -18.52
C LYS A 263 5.53 -9.55 -19.21
N ASN A 264 6.55 -9.97 -18.45
CA ASN A 264 7.72 -10.64 -19.01
C ASN A 264 7.34 -11.96 -19.69
N ALA A 265 6.39 -12.71 -19.12
CA ALA A 265 5.90 -13.94 -19.73
C ALA A 265 5.15 -13.69 -21.05
N VAL A 266 4.30 -12.64 -21.11
CA VAL A 266 3.61 -12.20 -22.33
C VAL A 266 4.60 -11.73 -23.40
N GLU A 267 5.62 -10.96 -23.02
CA GLU A 267 6.65 -10.52 -23.95
C GLU A 267 7.41 -11.71 -24.56
N ASN A 268 7.83 -12.67 -23.73
CA ASN A 268 8.55 -13.85 -24.19
C ASN A 268 7.70 -14.73 -25.11
N VAL A 269 6.42 -14.94 -24.79
CA VAL A 269 5.56 -15.77 -25.64
C VAL A 269 5.31 -15.13 -27.01
N LEU A 270 5.13 -13.80 -27.05
CA LEU A 270 4.92 -13.06 -28.29
C LEU A 270 6.17 -12.99 -29.18
N LYS A 271 7.38 -13.01 -28.59
CA LYS A 271 8.62 -13.17 -29.37
C LYS A 271 8.72 -14.54 -30.04
N SER A 272 8.14 -15.57 -29.43
CA SER A 272 8.24 -16.96 -29.89
C SER A 272 7.08 -17.43 -30.78
N SER A 273 5.97 -16.70 -30.82
CA SER A 273 4.76 -17.12 -31.53
C SER A 273 3.92 -15.90 -31.93
N PRO A 274 3.46 -15.82 -33.20
CA PRO A 274 2.74 -14.66 -33.71
C PRO A 274 1.26 -14.73 -33.30
N TYR A 275 0.97 -14.53 -32.02
CA TYR A 275 -0.40 -14.39 -31.55
C TYR A 275 -0.96 -13.01 -31.93
N ARG A 276 -2.25 -12.97 -32.29
CA ARG A 276 -2.98 -11.70 -32.37
C ARG A 276 -3.27 -11.21 -30.94
N ALA A 277 -2.37 -10.42 -30.39
CA ALA A 277 -2.47 -9.92 -29.03
C ALA A 277 -2.79 -8.43 -28.94
N GLU A 278 -3.41 -8.05 -27.84
CA GLU A 278 -3.67 -6.67 -27.43
C GLU A 278 -3.32 -6.47 -25.95
N ILE A 279 -2.71 -5.34 -25.61
CA ILE A 279 -2.40 -4.95 -24.24
C ILE A 279 -3.25 -3.73 -23.91
N LEU A 280 -4.03 -3.83 -22.84
CA LEU A 280 -4.76 -2.70 -22.27
C LEU A 280 -3.94 -2.07 -21.15
N CYS A 281 -3.59 -0.79 -21.28
CA CYS A 281 -2.89 -0.04 -20.24
C CYS A 281 -3.51 1.34 -20.01
N LEU A 282 -3.03 2.07 -19.00
CA LEU A 282 -3.44 3.47 -18.83
C LEU A 282 -2.71 4.37 -19.83
N LYS A 283 -3.36 5.46 -20.22
CA LYS A 283 -2.70 6.56 -20.94
C LYS A 283 -1.51 7.09 -20.12
N GLY A 284 -0.34 7.17 -20.74
CA GLY A 284 0.94 7.52 -20.10
C GLY A 284 1.75 6.32 -19.57
N GLN A 285 1.23 5.09 -19.66
CA GLN A 285 1.96 3.85 -19.31
C GLN A 285 2.47 3.08 -20.54
N GLU A 286 2.25 3.57 -21.75
CA GLU A 286 2.57 2.90 -23.02
C GLU A 286 4.06 2.53 -23.09
N TRP A 287 4.92 3.40 -22.56
CA TRP A 287 6.37 3.18 -22.49
C TRP A 287 6.76 1.88 -21.78
N ARG A 288 5.90 1.34 -20.90
CA ARG A 288 6.14 0.06 -20.23
C ARG A 288 6.09 -1.12 -21.19
N PHE A 289 5.46 -0.97 -22.36
CA PHE A 289 5.20 -2.04 -23.32
C PHE A 289 5.90 -1.79 -24.66
N GLU A 290 6.79 -0.80 -24.74
CA GLU A 290 7.64 -0.57 -25.91
C GLU A 290 8.40 -1.85 -26.29
N GLY A 291 8.40 -2.17 -27.59
CA GLY A 291 9.07 -3.36 -28.13
C GLY A 291 8.29 -4.67 -28.03
N ILE A 292 7.13 -4.70 -27.37
CA ILE A 292 6.28 -5.89 -27.34
C ILE A 292 5.41 -5.94 -28.60
N GLN A 293 5.41 -7.09 -29.30
CA GLN A 293 4.64 -7.31 -30.52
C GLN A 293 3.13 -7.52 -30.22
N ALA A 294 2.46 -6.50 -29.73
CA ALA A 294 1.02 -6.48 -29.47
C ALA A 294 0.43 -5.11 -29.80
N ASN A 295 -0.87 -5.08 -30.13
CA ASN A 295 -1.58 -3.80 -30.25
C ASN A 295 -1.74 -3.18 -28.85
N LEU A 296 -1.52 -1.87 -28.73
CA LEU A 296 -1.79 -1.16 -27.48
C LEU A 296 -3.16 -0.50 -27.53
N ARG A 297 -3.97 -0.75 -26.51
CA ARG A 297 -5.21 -0.02 -26.24
C ARG A 297 -5.05 0.73 -24.93
N THR A 298 -5.52 1.97 -24.88
CA THR A 298 -5.39 2.81 -23.70
C THR A 298 -6.75 3.28 -23.20
N ILE A 299 -6.83 3.44 -21.87
CA ILE A 299 -7.90 4.15 -21.18
C ILE A 299 -7.29 5.16 -20.21
N THR A 300 -8.04 6.18 -19.83
CA THR A 300 -7.62 7.13 -18.81
C THR A 300 -7.74 6.51 -17.41
N LEU A 301 -7.01 7.08 -16.44
CA LEU A 301 -7.15 6.69 -15.03
C LEU A 301 -8.59 6.89 -14.54
N GLN A 302 -9.25 7.98 -14.92
CA GLN A 302 -10.61 8.26 -14.48
C GLN A 302 -11.61 7.22 -15.01
N GLU A 303 -11.49 6.83 -16.29
CA GLU A 303 -12.30 5.75 -16.86
C GLU A 303 -12.06 4.43 -16.12
N PHE A 304 -10.79 4.08 -15.87
CA PHE A 304 -10.44 2.90 -15.09
C PHE A 304 -11.10 2.90 -13.71
N LEU A 305 -10.94 3.98 -12.95
CA LEU A 305 -11.50 4.11 -11.60
C LEU A 305 -13.04 4.07 -11.61
N ASN A 306 -13.68 4.71 -12.59
CA ASN A 306 -15.14 4.67 -12.75
C ASN A 306 -15.64 3.26 -13.05
N ILE A 307 -15.01 2.55 -14.00
CA ILE A 307 -15.42 1.20 -14.42
C ILE A 307 -15.28 0.20 -13.25
N VAL A 308 -14.20 0.28 -12.48
CA VAL A 308 -14.00 -0.64 -11.35
C VAL A 308 -14.85 -0.26 -10.12
N GLY A 309 -15.55 0.87 -10.16
CA GLY A 309 -16.38 1.36 -9.05
C GLY A 309 -15.54 1.87 -7.88
N TYR A 310 -14.41 2.51 -8.15
CA TYR A 310 -13.56 3.09 -7.12
C TYR A 310 -14.19 4.35 -6.53
N GLU A 311 -14.61 4.26 -5.28
CA GLU A 311 -15.05 5.42 -4.49
C GLU A 311 -13.85 6.15 -3.89
N SER A 312 -13.58 7.37 -4.37
CA SER A 312 -12.57 8.25 -3.79
C SER A 312 -12.98 8.68 -2.38
N THR A 313 -12.10 8.51 -1.39
CA THR A 313 -12.25 9.19 -0.11
C THR A 313 -12.09 10.70 -0.36
N PRO A 314 -12.98 11.57 0.12
CA PRO A 314 -12.77 13.02 0.02
C PRO A 314 -11.48 13.36 0.76
N SER A 315 -10.44 13.73 0.02
CA SER A 315 -9.18 14.14 0.60
C SER A 315 -9.42 15.36 1.46
N SER A 316 -9.17 15.26 2.76
CA SER A 316 -8.86 16.45 3.55
C SER A 316 -7.48 16.94 3.11
N GLN A 317 -7.42 17.60 1.96
CA GLN A 317 -6.27 18.41 1.61
C GLN A 317 -6.08 19.48 2.71
N PRO A 318 -4.85 19.75 3.14
CA PRO A 318 -4.57 21.03 3.78
C PRO A 318 -4.94 22.10 2.76
N SER A 319 -5.86 22.99 3.11
CA SER A 319 -6.11 24.19 2.33
C SER A 319 -4.78 24.90 2.06
N SER A 320 -4.31 24.82 0.83
CA SER A 320 -3.33 25.76 0.31
C SER A 320 -3.94 27.16 0.36
N GLN A 321 -3.11 28.12 0.78
CA GLN A 321 -3.29 29.57 0.81
C GLN A 321 -3.86 30.19 2.10
N THR A 322 -2.97 30.76 2.90
CA THR A 322 -3.07 32.19 3.16
C THR A 322 -1.69 32.82 3.01
N LYS A 323 -1.64 33.83 2.16
CA LYS A 323 -0.48 34.64 1.80
C LYS A 323 0.19 35.20 3.06
N LEU A 324 1.48 34.93 3.26
CA LEU A 324 2.36 35.79 4.04
C LEU A 324 2.90 36.83 3.06
N GLY A 325 2.13 37.91 2.92
CA GLY A 325 2.55 39.15 2.29
C GLY A 325 2.07 40.28 3.19
N GLU A 326 2.99 41.18 3.52
CA GLU A 326 2.76 42.51 4.10
C GLU A 326 2.32 42.56 5.56
N MET A 327 3.29 42.69 6.46
CA MET A 327 3.27 43.74 7.49
C MET A 327 4.70 44.25 7.68
N GLN A 328 5.07 45.28 6.92
CA GLN A 328 5.93 46.36 7.43
C GLN A 328 5.01 47.30 8.21
N VAL A 329 5.28 47.49 9.50
CA VAL A 329 5.65 48.77 10.15
C VAL A 329 6.35 48.42 11.46
#